data_AF-A0A6A0AFP8-F1
#
_entry.id   AF-A0A6A0AFP8-F1
#
_cell.length_a   1.000
_cell.length_b   1.000
_cell.length_c   1.000
_cell.angle_alpha   90.00
_cell.angle_beta   90.00
_cell.angle_gamma   90.00
#
_symmetry.space_group_name_H-M   'P 1'
#
loop_
_entity.id
_entity.type
_entity.pdbx_description
1 polymer ?
#
loop_
_entity_poly.entity_id
_entity_poly.type
_entity_poly.pdbx_seq_one_letter_code
_entity_poly.pdbx_strand_id
1 'polypeptide(L)' 'MKVRGRDLKFELHPRRLALSLHGEPLLAGSLEDCGAINLDDSFWTLEEGPGPEGGTRKWVAISLGKRTSGYNSWDTLLE' A
#
# COMPACT_ATOMS: atom_id res chain seq x y z
N MET A 1 -18.29 8.50 8.28
CA MET A 1 -18.06 9.09 6.93
C MET A 1 -17.62 7.96 6.00
N LYS A 2 -18.24 7.79 4.83
CA LYS A 2 -17.95 6.64 3.94
C LYS A 2 -16.75 6.97 3.06
N VAL A 3 -15.58 6.38 3.36
CA VAL A 3 -14.34 6.54 2.57
C VAL A 3 -14.52 5.99 1.16
N ARG A 4 -14.09 6.75 0.15
CA ARG A 4 -14.08 6.40 -1.28
C ARG A 4 -12.65 6.50 -1.81
N GLY A 5 -12.40 5.90 -2.98
CA GLY A 5 -11.08 5.94 -3.62
C GLY A 5 -10.54 7.36 -3.84
N ARG A 6 -11.40 8.32 -4.20
CA ARG A 6 -11.01 9.74 -4.38
C ARG A 6 -10.54 10.45 -3.11
N ASP A 7 -10.86 9.89 -1.95
CA ASP A 7 -10.47 10.45 -0.66
C ASP A 7 -9.05 10.01 -0.26
N LEU A 8 -8.52 9.01 -0.97
CA LEU A 8 -7.18 8.47 -0.79
C LEU A 8 -6.23 9.07 -1.82
N LYS A 9 -5.01 9.35 -1.37
CA LYS A 9 -3.89 9.66 -2.26
C LYS A 9 -2.80 8.62 -2.04
N PHE A 10 -2.47 7.90 -3.11
CA PHE A 10 -1.46 6.86 -3.14
C PHE A 10 -0.31 7.30 -4.06
N GLU A 11 0.91 7.31 -3.52
CA GLU A 11 2.13 7.60 -4.27
C GLU A 11 3.05 6.39 -4.20
N LEU A 12 3.50 5.95 -5.36
CA LEU A 12 4.39 4.81 -5.49
C LEU A 12 5.57 5.17 -6.40
N HIS A 13 6.77 4.99 -5.88
CA HIS A 13 8.03 5.15 -6.58
C HIS A 13 8.90 3.91 -6.32
N PRO A 14 9.97 3.68 -7.11
CA PRO A 14 10.80 2.49 -6.98
C PRO A 14 11.32 2.20 -5.56
N ARG A 15 11.47 3.23 -4.72
CA ARG A 15 11.93 3.11 -3.32
C ARG A 15 11.03 3.81 -2.30
N ARG A 16 9.88 4.37 -2.69
CA ARG A 16 9.03 5.15 -1.77
C ARG A 16 7.58 4.74 -1.92
N LEU A 17 6.95 4.56 -0.77
CA LEU A 17 5.53 4.28 -0.62
C LEU A 17 4.90 5.36 0.26
N ALA A 18 3.81 5.97 -0.20
CA ALA A 18 3.01 6.85 0.64
C ALA A 18 1.50 6.69 0.38
N LEU A 19 0.73 6.65 1.46
CA LEU A 19 -0.72 6.60 1.49
C LEU A 19 -1.22 7.67 2.46
N SER A 20 -2.16 8.49 2.01
CA SER A 20 -2.85 9.47 2.85
C SER A 20 -4.35 9.43 2.62
N LEU A 21 -5.12 9.76 3.65
CA LEU A 21 -6.57 9.89 3.64
C LEU A 21 -6.93 11.32 4.02
N HIS A 22 -7.61 12.04 3.11
CA HIS A 22 -7.93 13.45 3.31
C HIS A 22 -6.71 14.34 3.65
N GLY A 23 -5.54 14.00 3.10
CA GLY A 23 -4.28 14.71 3.34
C GLY A 23 -3.50 14.25 4.58
N GLU A 24 -4.12 13.45 5.46
CA GLU A 24 -3.45 12.89 6.64
C GLU A 24 -2.66 11.63 6.27
N PRO A 25 -1.36 11.54 6.59
CA PRO A 25 -0.55 10.38 6.27
C PRO A 25 -0.98 9.16 7.10
N LEU A 26 -1.26 8.04 6.41
CA LEU A 26 -1.55 6.74 7.03
C LEU A 26 -0.34 5.81 7.01
N LEU A 27 0.45 5.89 5.94
CA LEU A 27 1.68 5.13 5.73
C LEU A 27 2.60 5.97 4.85
N ALA A 28 3.84 6.17 5.26
CA ALA A 28 4.83 6.84 4.43
C ALA A 28 6.23 6.36 4.80
N GLY A 29 7.04 5.99 3.81
CA GLY A 29 8.43 5.62 4.05
C GLY A 29 9.17 5.15 2.81
N SER A 30 10.46 4.91 3.00
CA SER A 30 11.30 4.21 2.03
C SER A 30 11.08 2.71 2.16
N LEU A 31 11.02 1.98 1.04
CA LEU A 31 10.92 0.52 1.06
C LEU A 31 12.28 -0.10 1.44
N GLU A 32 12.27 -1.04 2.40
CA GLU A 32 13.47 -1.68 2.95
C GLU A 32 14.25 -2.45 1.88
N ASP A 33 15.55 -2.18 1.77
CA ASP A 33 16.56 -2.92 0.98
C ASP A 33 16.08 -3.39 -0.41
N CYS A 34 15.18 -2.60 -1.01
CA CYS A 34 14.53 -2.98 -2.24
C CYS A 34 15.46 -2.69 -3.41
N GLY A 35 15.96 -3.76 -4.03
CA GLY A 35 16.07 -3.79 -5.48
C GLY A 35 14.72 -3.41 -6.07
N ALA A 36 14.50 -2.09 -6.23
CA ALA A 36 13.39 -1.35 -6.83
C ALA A 36 12.09 -2.14 -7.09
N ILE A 37 10.93 -1.70 -6.62
CA ILE A 37 9.67 -2.32 -7.12
C ILE A 37 9.47 -2.09 -8.63
N ASN A 38 8.80 -3.02 -9.30
CA ASN A 38 8.26 -2.80 -10.63
C ASN A 38 6.92 -2.06 -10.51
N LEU A 39 6.89 -0.80 -10.95
CA LEU A 39 5.68 0.03 -10.86
C LEU A 39 4.56 -0.50 -11.75
N ASP A 40 4.88 -1.09 -12.89
CA ASP A 40 3.90 -1.60 -13.85
C ASP A 40 3.13 -2.82 -13.31
N ASP A 41 3.76 -3.56 -12.39
CA ASP A 41 3.16 -4.73 -11.72
C ASP A 41 2.60 -4.40 -10.34
N SER A 42 2.64 -3.12 -9.94
CA SER A 42 2.21 -2.68 -8.61
C SER A 42 0.91 -1.89 -8.70
N PHE A 43 -0.02 -2.17 -7.80
CA PHE A 43 -1.33 -1.53 -7.78
C PHE A 43 -1.92 -1.49 -6.37
N TRP A 44 -3.02 -0.76 -6.22
CA TRP A 44 -3.77 -0.71 -4.97
C TRP A 44 -5.27 -0.76 -5.23
N THR A 45 -6.02 -1.25 -4.25
CA THR A 45 -7.49 -1.29 -4.26
C THR A 45 -8.06 -0.85 -2.92
N LEU A 46 -9.31 -0.36 -2.93
CA LEU A 46 -10.09 -0.08 -1.73
C LEU A 46 -11.14 -1.18 -1.58
N GLU A 47 -10.87 -2.12 -0.69
CA GLU A 47 -11.71 -3.27 -0.44
C GLU A 47 -12.76 -2.98 0.63
N GLU A 48 -13.84 -3.78 0.64
CA GLU A 48 -14.85 -3.76 1.68
C GLU A 48 -15.31 -5.18 2.05
N GLY A 49 -15.63 -5.38 3.33
CA GLY A 49 -16.05 -6.69 3.84
C GLY A 49 -16.66 -6.62 5.24
N PRO A 50 -17.08 -7.75 5.82
CA PRO A 50 -17.63 -7.79 7.17
C PRO A 50 -16.58 -7.36 8.19
N GLY A 51 -16.98 -6.45 9.08
CA GLY A 51 -16.20 -6.01 10.23
C GLY A 51 -16.48 -6.87 11.46
N PRO A 52 -15.57 -6.88 12.45
CA PRO A 52 -15.69 -7.70 13.66
C PRO A 52 -16.94 -7.38 14.51
N GLU A 53 -17.53 -6.19 14.35
CA GLU A 53 -18.72 -5.75 15.09
C GLU A 53 -20.02 -5.82 14.25
N GLY A 54 -20.04 -6.62 13.18
CA GLY A 54 -21.24 -6.80 12.33
C GLY A 54 -21.53 -5.64 11.35
N GLY A 55 -20.60 -4.69 11.22
CA GLY A 55 -20.64 -3.60 10.21
C GLY A 55 -19.82 -3.89 8.95
N THR A 56 -19.68 -2.91 8.05
CA THR A 56 -18.77 -2.99 6.90
C THR A 56 -17.41 -2.36 7.25
N ARG A 57 -16.34 -3.14 7.19
CA ARG A 57 -14.95 -2.66 7.26
C ARG A 57 -14.45 -2.37 5.86
N LYS A 58 -13.65 -1.31 5.71
CA LYS A 58 -12.87 -1.01 4.50
C LYS A 58 -11.39 -1.07 4.82
N TRP A 59 -10.58 -1.43 3.83
CA TRP A 59 -9.12 -1.36 3.92
C TRP A 59 -8.51 -1.10 2.55
N VAL A 60 -7.32 -0.52 2.54
CA VAL A 60 -6.53 -0.35 1.33
C VAL A 60 -5.63 -1.57 1.19
N ALA A 61 -5.78 -2.33 0.11
CA ALA A 61 -4.87 -3.41 -0.23
C ALA A 61 -3.84 -2.87 -1.24
N ILE A 62 -2.56 -3.11 -0.96
CA ILE A 62 -1.44 -2.66 -1.80
C ILE A 62 -0.68 -3.90 -2.26
N SER A 63 -0.55 -4.08 -3.56
CA SER A 63 0.24 -5.15 -4.18
C SER A 63 1.51 -4.55 -4.77
N LEU A 64 2.67 -5.03 -4.31
CA LEU A 64 3.98 -4.56 -4.73
C LEU A 64 4.69 -5.65 -5.53
N GLY A 65 4.99 -5.38 -6.80
CA GLY A 65 5.79 -6.26 -7.64
C GLY A 65 7.29 -6.10 -7.32
N LYS A 66 7.93 -7.13 -6.77
CA LYS A 66 9.39 -7.13 -6.57
C LYS A 66 10.09 -7.22 -7.93
N ARG A 67 11.05 -6.33 -8.23
CA ARG A 67 11.86 -6.43 -9.47
C ARG A 67 12.78 -7.64 -9.46
N THR A 68 13.31 -8.02 -8.30
CA THR A 68 14.10 -9.24 -8.16
C THR A 68 13.20 -10.37 -7.66
N SER A 69 12.89 -11.32 -8.53
CA SER A 69 12.25 -12.59 -8.18
C SER A 69 13.34 -13.60 -7.77
N GLY A 70 13.33 -14.06 -6.51
CA GLY A 70 14.36 -14.99 -5.99
C GLY A 70 14.45 -15.03 -4.45
N TYR A 71 15.64 -15.36 -3.93
CA TYR A 71 15.93 -15.57 -2.49
C TYR A 71 15.85 -14.33 -1.59
N ASN A 72 15.55 -13.14 -2.14
CA ASN A 72 15.46 -11.91 -1.35
C ASN A 72 14.09 -11.78 -0.66
N SER A 73 14.03 -12.26 0.57
CA SER A 73 13.00 -11.86 1.52
C SER A 73 13.16 -10.37 1.84
N TRP A 74 12.04 -9.73 2.19
CA TRP A 74 12.08 -8.44 2.88
C TRP A 74 11.80 -8.76 4.34
N ASP A 75 12.59 -8.19 5.23
CA ASP A 75 12.44 -8.44 6.67
C ASP A 75 11.47 -7.41 7.27
N THR A 76 11.41 -6.22 6.66
CA THR A 76 10.46 -5.15 6.94
C THR A 76 9.87 -4.58 5.64
N LEU A 77 8.73 -3.88 5.74
CA LEU A 77 8.13 -3.19 4.58
C LEU A 77 8.82 -1.85 4.33
N LEU A 78 9.13 -1.13 5.41
CA LEU A 78 9.75 0.19 5.38
C LEU A 78 11.05 0.17 6.19
N GLU A 79 12.01 0.99 5.77
CA GLU A 79 13.27 1.27 6.51
C GLU A 79 13.01 1.80 7.94
#